data_AF-A0A3A0CUP7-F1
#
_entry.id   AF-A0A3A0CUP7-F1
#
_cell.length_a   1.000
_cell.length_b   1.000
_cell.length_c   1.000
_cell.angle_alpha   90.00
_cell.angle_beta   90.00
_cell.angle_gamma   90.00
#
_symmetry.space_group_name_H-M   'P 1'
#
loop_
_entity.id
_entity.type
_entity.pdbx_description
1 polymer ?
#
loop_
_entity_poly.entity_id
_entity_poly.type
_entity_poly.pdbx_seq_one_letter_code
_entity_poly.pdbx_strand_id
1 'polypeptide(L)'
;MAPGGFRTVRRRLRSARRLQRRLQSGRRARRHADRRGLCAGVRRSRQAFWKRLENQPDPAGDRRRGGQPLHRAMSEFAMKTCPAQFEDLRSIALPSMRSNGRPPRRAFTLVEMLIVIAIISTLMSISTYAFSKARETNVLAQARNAVLTYAKLARSYAIANQIETMMVVNPFNGRFEIWHLNPPPGGGPWDPLSSGTAIPFTDGYACAPVLDSGARLPVDANGRPLAVVHPIDFGDDETRPYLTDNDQNFDNNTWAAFCFDKTGKLVVRTRRIATRTYTLRDGTTRNAADRNRLIDESPDFTVFDVPPFVMVRGGASPDTPITSTLGFVISEGPKMRQVLGPRPTSLDIVNNWLIQTRPGGRYADFADTVLLNRYTGDDLVGAF
;
A
#
# COMPACT_ATOMS: atom_id res chain seq x y z
N MET A 1 11.36 -68.71 -18.14
CA MET A 1 11.33 -67.50 -17.27
C MET A 1 12.76 -67.06 -16.98
N ALA A 2 13.10 -65.77 -17.10
CA ALA A 2 14.48 -65.28 -16.88
C ALA A 2 14.49 -64.02 -15.97
N PRO A 3 15.08 -64.05 -14.76
CA PRO A 3 15.03 -62.95 -13.80
C PRO A 3 16.19 -61.94 -13.98
N GLY A 4 16.14 -61.09 -15.01
CA GLY A 4 17.24 -60.16 -15.36
C GLY A 4 17.01 -58.65 -15.16
N GLY A 5 15.77 -58.16 -15.22
CA GLY A 5 15.50 -56.73 -15.51
C GLY A 5 15.70 -55.71 -14.38
N PHE A 6 15.49 -56.09 -13.11
CA PHE A 6 15.24 -55.10 -12.05
C PHE A 6 16.47 -54.35 -11.51
N ARG A 7 17.69 -54.87 -11.65
CA ARG A 7 18.91 -54.21 -11.13
C ARG A 7 19.32 -52.99 -11.96
N THR A 8 19.09 -53.00 -13.27
CA THR A 8 19.52 -51.95 -14.21
C THR A 8 18.75 -50.64 -14.03
N VAL A 9 17.42 -50.73 -13.83
CA VAL A 9 16.55 -49.57 -13.62
C VAL A 9 16.89 -48.83 -12.32
N ARG A 10 17.14 -49.56 -11.22
CA ARG A 10 17.54 -48.96 -9.93
C ARG A 10 18.89 -48.22 -10.00
N ARG A 11 19.83 -48.62 -10.87
CA ARG A 11 21.08 -47.87 -11.08
C ARG A 11 20.83 -46.53 -11.81
N ARG A 12 20.02 -46.51 -12.87
CA ARG A 12 19.71 -45.28 -13.63
C ARG A 12 18.94 -44.23 -12.81
N LEU A 13 18.04 -44.65 -11.92
CA LEU A 13 17.32 -43.73 -11.00
C LEU A 13 18.25 -43.09 -9.94
N ARG A 14 19.31 -43.78 -9.51
CA ARG A 14 20.27 -43.25 -8.53
C ARG A 14 21.25 -42.25 -9.15
N SER A 15 21.64 -42.39 -10.41
CA SER A 15 22.49 -41.41 -11.10
C SER A 15 21.75 -40.10 -11.39
N ALA A 16 20.50 -40.16 -11.88
CA ALA A 16 19.67 -38.98 -12.13
C ALA A 16 19.51 -38.09 -10.88
N ARG A 17 19.18 -38.69 -9.73
CA ARG A 17 19.04 -37.96 -8.45
C ARG A 17 20.35 -37.30 -7.96
N ARG A 18 21.52 -37.85 -8.28
CA ARG A 18 22.83 -37.23 -7.95
C ARG A 18 23.12 -36.01 -8.83
N LEU A 19 22.75 -36.07 -10.11
CA LEU A 19 22.95 -34.98 -11.07
C LEU A 19 22.05 -33.77 -10.75
N GLN A 20 20.79 -34.03 -10.42
CA GLN A 20 19.82 -33.00 -10.01
C GLN A 20 20.25 -32.25 -8.74
N ARG A 21 20.81 -32.95 -7.74
CA ARG A 21 21.36 -32.33 -6.52
C ARG A 21 22.56 -31.42 -6.81
N ARG A 22 23.47 -31.80 -7.73
CA ARG A 22 24.62 -30.96 -8.13
C ARG A 22 24.17 -29.66 -8.84
N LEU A 23 23.15 -29.72 -9.69
CA LEU A 23 22.60 -28.54 -10.36
C LEU A 23 21.93 -27.56 -9.38
N GLN A 24 21.23 -28.07 -8.36
CA GLN A 24 20.63 -27.23 -7.31
C GLN A 24 21.67 -26.57 -6.40
N SER A 25 22.76 -27.27 -6.02
CA SER A 25 23.81 -26.69 -5.18
C SER A 25 24.54 -25.52 -5.87
N GLY A 26 24.84 -25.64 -7.18
CA GLY A 26 25.49 -24.57 -7.94
C GLY A 26 24.67 -23.29 -8.06
N ARG A 27 23.33 -23.39 -8.16
CA ARG A 27 22.43 -22.23 -8.22
C ARG A 27 22.31 -21.49 -6.88
N ARG A 28 22.38 -22.18 -5.74
CA ARG A 28 22.40 -21.53 -4.41
C ARG A 28 23.69 -20.74 -4.16
N ALA A 29 24.85 -21.28 -4.58
CA ALA A 29 26.14 -20.61 -4.40
C ALA A 29 26.20 -19.24 -5.12
N ARG A 30 25.77 -19.16 -6.39
CA ARG A 30 25.81 -17.90 -7.17
C ARG A 30 24.92 -16.80 -6.56
N ARG A 31 23.72 -17.12 -6.06
CA ARG A 31 22.81 -16.13 -5.45
C ARG A 31 23.32 -15.52 -4.13
N HIS A 32 24.26 -16.16 -3.44
CA HIS A 32 24.87 -15.59 -2.23
C HIS A 32 26.04 -14.63 -2.50
N ALA A 33 26.64 -14.67 -3.69
CA ALA A 33 27.71 -13.74 -4.07
C ALA A 33 27.14 -12.33 -4.33
N ASP A 34 26.15 -12.20 -5.23
CA ASP A 34 25.56 -10.90 -5.61
C ASP A 34 24.97 -10.12 -4.42
N ARG A 35 24.32 -10.82 -3.48
CA ARG A 35 23.68 -10.16 -2.33
C ARG A 35 24.64 -9.54 -1.33
N ARG A 36 25.93 -9.91 -1.31
CA ARG A 36 26.90 -9.33 -0.35
C ARG A 36 27.44 -7.96 -0.77
N GLY A 37 27.48 -7.64 -2.06
CA GLY A 37 27.94 -6.33 -2.54
C GLY A 37 26.97 -5.18 -2.22
N LEU A 38 25.67 -5.39 -2.48
CA LEU A 38 24.66 -4.33 -2.43
C LEU A 38 24.22 -3.93 -1.00
N CYS A 39 24.30 -4.82 -0.01
CA CYS A 39 23.83 -4.53 1.35
C CYS A 39 24.82 -3.76 2.23
N ALA A 40 26.09 -3.63 1.83
CA ALA A 40 27.12 -2.98 2.65
C ALA A 40 26.99 -1.45 2.70
N GLY A 41 26.60 -0.81 1.59
CA GLY A 41 26.43 0.65 1.51
C GLY A 41 25.22 1.15 2.31
N VAL A 42 24.06 0.52 2.13
CA VAL A 42 22.78 1.00 2.70
C VAL A 42 22.74 0.94 4.24
N ARG A 43 23.48 0.01 4.86
CA ARG A 43 23.54 -0.09 6.33
C ARG A 43 24.29 1.06 7.00
N ARG A 44 25.32 1.64 6.36
CA ARG A 44 26.11 2.74 6.95
C ARG A 44 25.29 4.04 7.05
N SER A 45 24.51 4.38 6.01
CA SER A 45 23.70 5.60 6.00
C SER A 45 22.57 5.60 7.04
N ARG A 46 21.98 4.43 7.36
CA ARG A 46 20.91 4.33 8.37
C ARG A 46 21.41 4.53 9.80
N GLN A 47 22.60 4.03 10.15
CA GLN A 47 23.15 4.24 11.50
C GLN A 47 23.57 5.70 11.76
N ALA A 48 24.05 6.40 10.72
CA ALA A 48 24.39 7.83 10.82
C ALA A 48 23.16 8.72 11.03
N PHE A 49 22.01 8.36 10.47
CA PHE A 49 20.75 9.09 10.65
C PHE A 49 20.22 8.99 12.10
N TRP A 50 20.15 7.79 12.66
CA TRP A 50 19.66 7.59 14.04
C TRP A 50 20.54 8.26 15.09
N LYS A 51 21.87 8.17 14.97
CA LYS A 51 22.80 8.90 15.86
C LYS A 51 22.70 10.43 15.79
N ARG A 52 22.00 10.99 14.80
CA ARG A 52 21.77 12.43 14.68
C ARG A 52 20.48 12.89 15.39
N LEU A 53 19.49 12.03 15.48
CA LEU A 53 18.25 12.28 16.24
C LEU A 53 18.48 12.12 17.75
N GLU A 54 19.31 11.16 18.16
CA GLU A 54 19.61 10.85 19.57
C GLU A 54 20.51 11.91 20.26
N ASN A 55 21.04 12.89 19.52
CA ASN A 55 21.88 13.99 20.02
C ASN A 55 21.20 15.37 19.88
N GLN A 56 19.89 15.43 19.70
CA GLN A 56 19.16 16.69 19.62
C GLN A 56 18.71 17.10 21.04
N PRO A 57 19.22 18.21 21.63
CA PRO A 57 18.87 18.58 23.00
C PRO A 57 17.43 19.09 23.07
N ASP A 58 16.69 18.68 24.11
CA ASP A 58 15.32 19.11 24.35
C ASP A 58 15.23 20.63 24.57
N PRO A 59 14.39 21.37 23.81
CA PRO A 59 14.14 22.79 24.04
C PRO A 59 13.18 22.99 25.21
N ALA A 60 13.69 22.74 26.42
CA ALA A 60 12.95 22.97 27.66
C ALA A 60 12.91 24.47 28.02
N GLY A 61 11.77 25.10 27.78
CA GLY A 61 11.32 26.27 28.55
C GLY A 61 11.52 27.63 27.91
N ASP A 62 10.49 28.09 27.19
CA ASP A 62 9.98 29.44 27.46
C ASP A 62 8.45 29.46 27.44
N ARG A 63 7.85 29.88 28.55
CA ARG A 63 6.43 30.19 28.70
C ARG A 63 6.34 31.60 29.25
N ARG A 64 6.04 32.60 28.40
CA ARG A 64 5.12 33.72 28.73
C ARG A 64 4.94 34.76 27.61
N ARG A 65 3.70 35.28 27.55
CA ARG A 65 3.21 36.52 26.90
C ARG A 65 2.97 36.52 25.39
N GLY A 66 1.88 37.22 25.04
CA GLY A 66 1.77 37.98 23.79
C GLY A 66 0.95 37.31 22.69
N GLY A 67 -0.37 37.49 22.71
CA GLY A 67 -1.19 37.18 21.54
C GLY A 67 -1.08 38.27 20.48
N GLN A 68 -0.96 37.88 19.21
CA GLN A 68 -1.48 38.60 18.03
C GLN A 68 -1.60 37.63 16.83
N PRO A 69 -2.46 37.90 15.83
CA PRO A 69 -2.88 36.89 14.86
C PRO A 69 -1.87 36.67 13.72
N LEU A 70 -1.38 35.43 13.61
CA LEU A 70 -0.47 34.97 12.57
C LEU A 70 -1.18 34.70 11.24
N HIS A 71 -1.57 35.76 10.52
CA HIS A 71 -2.16 35.67 9.17
C HIS A 71 -1.22 36.22 8.06
N ARG A 72 0.09 36.32 8.34
CA ARG A 72 1.04 37.09 7.52
C ARG A 72 2.49 36.57 7.52
N ALA A 73 2.69 35.28 7.26
CA ALA A 73 4.04 34.67 7.21
C ALA A 73 4.20 33.48 6.23
N MET A 74 3.37 33.38 5.18
CA MET A 74 3.51 32.31 4.15
C MET A 74 3.43 32.81 2.70
N SER A 75 3.75 34.08 2.44
CA SER A 75 3.75 34.68 1.09
C SER A 75 5.15 35.04 0.56
N GLU A 76 6.23 34.57 1.20
CA GLU A 76 7.58 35.13 1.01
C GLU A 76 8.67 34.08 0.74
N PHE A 77 8.34 33.00 0.01
CA PHE A 77 9.36 32.05 -0.48
C PHE A 77 9.03 31.39 -1.83
N ALA A 78 8.36 32.11 -2.74
CA ALA A 78 8.07 31.63 -4.10
C ALA A 78 8.01 32.74 -5.16
N MET A 79 8.85 33.78 -5.06
CA MET A 79 8.93 34.83 -6.09
C MET A 79 10.37 35.28 -6.33
N LYS A 80 11.11 34.47 -7.11
CA LYS A 80 12.40 34.87 -7.70
C LYS A 80 12.60 34.30 -9.11
N THR A 81 11.54 34.30 -9.90
CA THR A 81 11.62 34.28 -11.36
C THR A 81 11.80 35.72 -11.87
N CYS A 82 12.79 35.92 -12.75
CA CYS A 82 13.25 37.23 -13.18
C CYS A 82 12.15 38.07 -13.85
N PRO A 83 11.90 39.32 -13.42
CA PRO A 83 11.14 40.27 -14.22
C PRO A 83 12.02 40.90 -15.32
N ALA A 84 11.40 41.12 -16.47
CA ALA A 84 11.73 42.10 -17.51
C ALA A 84 13.19 42.60 -17.64
N GLN A 85 13.86 42.11 -18.69
CA GLN A 85 14.71 42.96 -19.54
C GLN A 85 14.23 42.82 -20.98
N PHE A 86 13.27 43.68 -21.36
CA PHE A 86 12.77 43.80 -22.73
C PHE A 86 12.66 45.28 -23.13
N GLU A 87 13.73 46.04 -22.89
CA GLU A 87 13.97 47.34 -23.52
C GLU A 87 15.46 47.46 -23.83
N ASP A 88 15.86 47.06 -25.04
CA ASP A 88 16.97 47.72 -25.74
C ASP A 88 16.86 47.52 -27.27
N LEU A 89 15.86 48.18 -27.88
CA LEU A 89 15.67 48.23 -29.34
C LEU A 89 16.31 49.49 -29.92
N ARG A 90 17.60 49.74 -29.64
CA ARG A 90 18.38 50.78 -30.32
C ARG A 90 19.75 50.29 -30.76
N SER A 91 20.07 50.60 -32.02
CA SER A 91 21.41 50.54 -32.62
C SER A 91 22.21 49.24 -32.52
N ILE A 92 21.92 48.28 -33.40
CA ILE A 92 22.99 47.44 -33.98
C ILE A 92 23.28 47.97 -35.39
N ALA A 93 24.36 48.75 -35.51
CA ALA A 93 24.89 49.16 -36.80
C ALA A 93 25.38 47.93 -37.56
N LEU A 94 25.04 47.83 -38.85
CA LEU A 94 25.45 46.73 -39.73
C LEU A 94 26.99 46.69 -39.85
N PRO A 95 27.68 45.66 -39.36
CA PRO A 95 29.11 45.51 -39.60
C PRO A 95 29.32 45.08 -41.06
N SER A 96 30.08 45.89 -41.80
CA SER A 96 30.55 45.53 -43.13
C SER A 96 31.25 44.17 -43.11
N MET A 97 30.65 43.16 -43.75
CA MET A 97 31.23 41.81 -43.84
C MET A 97 32.43 41.82 -44.78
N ARG A 98 33.63 42.05 -44.25
CA ARG A 98 34.86 41.56 -44.88
C ARG A 98 34.94 40.03 -44.72
N SER A 99 34.85 39.34 -45.84
CA SER A 99 34.84 37.88 -45.94
C SER A 99 36.21 37.25 -45.64
N ASN A 100 36.54 37.12 -44.35
CA ASN A 100 37.64 36.25 -43.94
C ASN A 100 37.30 34.80 -44.31
N GLY A 101 37.98 34.28 -45.34
CA GLY A 101 37.75 32.97 -45.96
C GLY A 101 38.04 31.78 -45.03
N ARG A 102 37.14 31.54 -44.07
CA ARG A 102 37.08 30.27 -43.35
C ARG A 102 36.66 29.18 -44.33
N PRO A 103 37.29 27.98 -44.34
CA PRO A 103 36.90 26.90 -45.23
C PRO A 103 35.43 26.54 -45.00
N PRO A 104 34.68 26.19 -46.06
CA PRO A 104 33.25 25.92 -45.95
C PRO A 104 33.01 24.76 -44.98
N ARG A 105 32.46 25.08 -43.82
CA ARG A 105 31.91 24.06 -42.91
C ARG A 105 30.79 23.37 -43.66
N ARG A 106 30.95 22.07 -43.93
CA ARG A 106 29.91 21.25 -44.55
C ARG A 106 28.65 21.38 -43.69
N ALA A 107 27.61 21.98 -44.26
CA ALA A 107 26.31 22.03 -43.60
C ALA A 107 25.75 20.61 -43.51
N PHE A 108 25.11 20.28 -42.38
CA PHE A 108 24.36 19.04 -42.24
C PHE A 108 23.34 18.93 -43.36
N THR A 109 23.32 17.80 -44.06
CA THR A 109 22.35 17.61 -45.14
C THR A 109 20.96 17.43 -44.53
N LEU A 110 19.91 17.83 -45.26
CA LEU A 110 18.52 17.63 -44.81
C LEU A 110 18.25 16.15 -44.51
N VAL A 111 18.82 15.25 -45.34
CA VAL A 111 18.74 13.79 -45.17
C VAL A 111 19.37 13.34 -43.84
N GLU A 112 20.54 13.88 -43.48
CA GLU A 112 21.23 13.56 -42.22
C GLU A 112 20.42 14.01 -41.00
N MET A 113 19.83 15.20 -41.04
CA MET A 113 18.91 15.68 -40.00
C MET A 113 17.65 14.80 -39.88
N LEU A 114 17.09 14.35 -41.01
CA LEU A 114 15.92 13.47 -41.04
C LEU A 114 16.24 12.10 -40.41
N ILE A 115 17.41 11.52 -40.74
CA ILE A 115 17.90 10.27 -40.14
C ILE A 115 18.08 10.41 -38.63
N VAL A 116 18.66 11.51 -38.15
CA VAL A 116 18.84 11.76 -36.70
C VAL A 116 17.49 11.82 -35.98
N ILE A 117 16.49 12.50 -36.53
CA ILE A 117 15.13 12.56 -35.96
C ILE A 117 14.47 11.17 -35.94
N ALA A 118 14.64 10.37 -37.00
CA ALA A 118 14.11 9.00 -37.07
C ALA A 118 14.74 8.06 -36.02
N ILE A 119 16.05 8.18 -35.78
CA ILE A 119 16.75 7.41 -34.75
C ILE A 119 16.28 7.83 -33.35
N ILE A 120 16.22 9.14 -33.06
CA ILE A 120 15.82 9.66 -31.75
C ILE A 120 14.37 9.26 -31.41
N SER A 121 13.43 9.40 -32.35
CA SER A 121 12.02 9.02 -32.14
C SER A 121 11.86 7.51 -31.87
N THR A 122 12.62 6.67 -32.57
CA THR A 122 12.64 5.20 -32.36
C THR A 122 13.18 4.85 -30.97
N LEU A 123 14.29 5.47 -30.57
CA LEU A 123 14.88 5.26 -29.23
C LEU A 123 13.95 5.75 -28.10
N MET A 124 13.26 6.88 -28.29
CA MET A 124 12.25 7.36 -27.34
C MET A 124 11.07 6.39 -27.21
N SER A 125 10.59 5.83 -28.33
CA SER A 125 9.48 4.88 -28.36
C SER A 125 9.79 3.57 -27.62
N ILE A 126 11.02 3.07 -27.75
CA ILE A 126 11.47 1.88 -27.00
C ILE A 126 11.62 2.21 -25.49
N SER A 127 12.14 3.40 -25.17
CA SER A 127 12.39 3.83 -23.80
C SER A 127 11.10 4.02 -22.99
N THR A 128 10.05 4.59 -23.59
CA THR A 128 8.75 4.77 -22.92
C THR A 128 8.09 3.44 -22.59
N TYR A 129 8.15 2.45 -23.49
CA TYR A 129 7.66 1.09 -23.23
C TYR A 129 8.40 0.41 -22.06
N ALA A 130 9.74 0.46 -22.08
CA ALA A 130 10.56 -0.11 -21.01
C ALA A 130 10.28 0.56 -19.64
N PHE A 131 10.13 1.88 -19.62
CA PHE A 131 9.80 2.63 -18.41
C PHE A 131 8.40 2.29 -17.88
N SER A 132 7.39 2.11 -18.75
CA SER A 132 6.06 1.65 -18.34
C SER A 132 6.13 0.29 -17.63
N LYS A 133 6.87 -0.68 -18.21
CA LYS A 133 7.03 -2.01 -17.61
C LYS A 133 7.80 -1.99 -16.30
N ALA A 134 8.82 -1.15 -16.18
CA ALA A 134 9.53 -0.94 -14.92
C ALA A 134 8.63 -0.30 -13.83
N ARG A 135 7.75 0.63 -14.21
CA ARG A 135 6.79 1.24 -13.29
C ARG A 135 5.77 0.23 -12.79
N GLU A 136 5.19 -0.58 -13.67
CA GLU A 136 4.23 -1.65 -13.32
C GLU A 136 4.81 -2.59 -12.23
N THR A 137 6.00 -3.17 -12.46
CA THR A 137 6.61 -4.11 -11.50
C THR A 137 6.96 -3.47 -10.16
N ASN A 138 7.25 -2.16 -10.15
CA ASN A 138 7.53 -1.42 -8.92
C ASN A 138 6.26 -1.13 -8.09
N VAL A 139 5.10 -0.92 -8.73
CA VAL A 139 3.82 -0.66 -8.02
C VAL A 139 3.47 -1.79 -7.07
N LEU A 140 3.50 -3.05 -7.54
CA LEU A 140 3.16 -4.20 -6.71
C LEU A 140 4.16 -4.40 -5.56
N ALA A 141 5.46 -4.24 -5.84
CA ALA A 141 6.50 -4.33 -4.81
C ALA A 141 6.36 -3.21 -3.75
N GLN A 142 6.07 -1.97 -4.16
CA GLN A 142 5.83 -0.85 -3.26
C GLN A 142 4.59 -1.10 -2.40
N ALA A 143 3.49 -1.56 -3.02
CA ALA A 143 2.23 -1.83 -2.33
C ALA A 143 2.35 -2.97 -1.30
N ARG A 144 3.01 -4.09 -1.65
CA ARG A 144 3.31 -5.20 -0.71
C ARG A 144 4.14 -4.73 0.48
N ASN A 145 5.20 -3.96 0.22
CA ASN A 145 6.05 -3.41 1.28
C ASN A 145 5.30 -2.41 2.18
N ALA A 146 4.37 -1.63 1.63
CA ALA A 146 3.53 -0.73 2.40
C ALA A 146 2.62 -1.52 3.36
N VAL A 147 1.83 -2.48 2.85
CA VAL A 147 0.94 -3.32 3.70
C VAL A 147 1.73 -4.01 4.82
N LEU A 148 2.88 -4.63 4.49
CA LEU A 148 3.74 -5.28 5.49
C LEU A 148 4.31 -4.30 6.54
N THR A 149 4.57 -3.05 6.16
CA THR A 149 5.09 -2.03 7.09
C THR A 149 4.01 -1.55 8.05
N TYR A 150 2.82 -1.26 7.54
CA TYR A 150 1.70 -0.80 8.38
C TYR A 150 1.10 -1.94 9.22
N ALA A 151 1.13 -3.19 8.76
CA ALA A 151 0.74 -4.35 9.57
C ALA A 151 1.65 -4.51 10.80
N LYS A 152 2.97 -4.30 10.64
CA LYS A 152 3.92 -4.28 11.76
C LYS A 152 3.70 -3.09 12.69
N LEU A 153 3.30 -1.93 12.17
CA LEU A 153 2.97 -0.77 12.99
C LEU A 153 1.72 -1.03 13.84
N ALA A 154 0.65 -1.57 13.26
CA ALA A 154 -0.55 -1.97 13.99
C ALA A 154 -0.28 -3.05 15.05
N ARG A 155 0.57 -4.06 14.72
CA ARG A 155 1.05 -5.05 15.69
C ARG A 155 1.82 -4.40 16.84
N SER A 156 2.72 -3.46 16.56
CA SER A 156 3.47 -2.73 17.59
C SER A 156 2.56 -1.88 18.47
N TYR A 157 1.53 -1.26 17.90
CA TYR A 157 0.50 -0.53 18.65
C TYR A 157 -0.30 -1.45 19.58
N ALA A 158 -0.68 -2.65 19.10
CA ALA A 158 -1.37 -3.66 19.92
C ALA A 158 -0.57 -4.07 21.17
N ILE A 159 0.74 -4.30 20.99
CA ILE A 159 1.67 -4.65 22.07
C ILE A 159 1.86 -3.46 23.02
N ALA A 160 2.11 -2.26 22.49
CA ALA A 160 2.42 -1.08 23.30
C ALA A 160 1.25 -0.67 24.20
N ASN A 161 0.01 -0.76 23.70
CA ASN A 161 -1.19 -0.37 24.43
C ASN A 161 -1.90 -1.55 25.14
N GLN A 162 -1.45 -2.80 24.92
CA GLN A 162 -2.09 -4.02 25.43
C GLN A 162 -3.57 -4.19 25.01
N ILE A 163 -3.94 -3.71 23.82
CA ILE A 163 -5.31 -3.71 23.28
C ILE A 163 -5.35 -4.44 21.92
N GLU A 164 -6.42 -5.21 21.68
CA GLU A 164 -6.65 -5.87 20.38
C GLU A 164 -6.81 -4.81 19.28
N THR A 165 -5.97 -4.87 18.24
CA THR A 165 -5.83 -3.82 17.21
C THR A 165 -5.96 -4.42 15.83
N MET A 166 -6.82 -3.84 15.00
CA MET A 166 -7.06 -4.21 13.61
C MET A 166 -6.53 -3.13 12.66
N MET A 167 -5.61 -3.51 11.77
CA MET A 167 -5.31 -2.73 10.57
C MET A 167 -6.36 -3.05 9.51
N VAL A 168 -6.84 -2.04 8.79
CA VAL A 168 -7.80 -2.18 7.69
C VAL A 168 -7.25 -1.45 6.46
N VAL A 169 -7.45 -2.03 5.28
CA VAL A 169 -7.12 -1.42 3.98
C VAL A 169 -8.41 -0.94 3.31
N ASN A 170 -8.51 0.36 3.05
CA ASN A 170 -9.63 0.94 2.32
C ASN A 170 -9.50 0.66 0.81
N PRO A 171 -10.46 -0.04 0.18
CA PRO A 171 -10.38 -0.41 -1.24
C PRO A 171 -10.57 0.75 -2.22
N PHE A 172 -11.11 1.90 -1.78
CA PHE A 172 -11.49 3.02 -2.66
C PHE A 172 -10.39 4.05 -2.85
N ASN A 173 -9.67 4.42 -1.77
CA ASN A 173 -8.54 5.36 -1.79
C ASN A 173 -7.19 4.72 -1.42
N GLY A 174 -7.19 3.42 -1.07
CA GLY A 174 -5.99 2.68 -0.67
C GLY A 174 -5.46 3.03 0.72
N ARG A 175 -6.15 3.85 1.51
CA ARG A 175 -5.72 4.29 2.83
C ARG A 175 -5.65 3.13 3.82
N PHE A 176 -4.64 3.14 4.67
CA PHE A 176 -4.53 2.27 5.82
C PHE A 176 -5.18 2.95 7.03
N GLU A 177 -5.99 2.19 7.75
CA GLU A 177 -6.67 2.63 8.95
C GLU A 177 -6.29 1.67 10.09
N ILE A 178 -6.06 2.21 11.29
CA ILE A 178 -5.92 1.39 12.49
C ILE A 178 -7.18 1.61 13.30
N TRP A 179 -7.75 0.51 13.76
CA TRP A 179 -8.89 0.46 14.65
C TRP A 179 -8.47 -0.39 15.86
N HIS A 180 -8.92 -0.06 17.06
CA HIS A 180 -8.68 -0.90 18.24
C HIS A 180 -9.99 -1.21 18.94
N LEU A 181 -10.04 -2.35 19.64
CA LEU A 181 -11.14 -2.67 20.53
C LEU A 181 -11.35 -1.51 21.50
N ASN A 182 -12.59 -1.04 21.65
CA ASN A 182 -12.89 0.00 22.62
C ASN A 182 -12.56 -0.55 24.03
N PRO A 183 -11.73 0.12 24.85
CA PRO A 183 -11.40 -0.40 26.17
C PRO A 183 -12.67 -0.57 27.03
N PRO A 184 -12.66 -1.48 28.02
CA PRO A 184 -13.75 -1.56 29.00
C PRO A 184 -13.96 -0.20 29.69
N PRO A 185 -15.17 0.09 30.25
CA PRO A 185 -15.70 1.44 30.53
C PRO A 185 -14.96 2.36 31.52
N GLY A 186 -13.71 2.06 31.90
CA GLY A 186 -12.76 2.97 32.55
C GLY A 186 -11.57 3.31 31.63
N GLY A 187 -11.85 3.67 30.37
CA GLY A 187 -10.84 3.96 29.34
C GLY A 187 -9.78 4.99 29.75
N GLY A 188 -8.59 4.85 29.19
CA GLY A 188 -7.44 5.71 29.50
C GLY A 188 -7.49 7.07 28.77
N PRO A 189 -6.50 7.97 29.01
CA PRO A 189 -6.49 9.37 28.54
C PRO A 189 -6.55 9.61 27.02
N TRP A 190 -6.62 8.56 26.21
CA TRP A 190 -6.65 8.60 24.74
C TRP A 190 -8.01 8.19 24.15
N ASP A 191 -8.97 7.79 25.00
CA ASP A 191 -10.34 7.44 24.62
C ASP A 191 -11.28 8.60 24.99
N PRO A 192 -11.72 9.44 24.04
CA PRO A 192 -12.65 10.55 24.31
C PRO A 192 -14.08 10.08 24.63
N LEU A 193 -14.39 8.79 24.52
CA LEU A 193 -15.72 8.21 24.73
C LEU A 193 -15.83 7.37 26.01
N SER A 194 -14.80 7.36 26.86
CA SER A 194 -14.74 6.56 28.10
C SER A 194 -15.65 7.07 29.24
N SER A 195 -16.72 7.79 28.95
CA SER A 195 -17.55 8.53 29.92
C SER A 195 -18.55 7.66 30.71
N GLY A 196 -18.16 6.43 31.04
CA GLY A 196 -18.62 5.63 32.19
C GLY A 196 -20.10 5.28 32.34
N THR A 197 -20.98 5.66 31.40
CA THR A 197 -22.45 5.69 31.64
C THR A 197 -23.31 4.97 30.59
N ALA A 198 -22.70 4.34 29.59
CA ALA A 198 -23.42 3.56 28.58
C ALA A 198 -23.08 2.06 28.65
N ILE A 199 -24.12 1.23 28.44
CA ILE A 199 -24.13 -0.24 28.47
C ILE A 199 -23.00 -0.82 27.58
N PRO A 200 -22.28 -1.88 28.00
CA PRO A 200 -21.14 -2.40 27.27
C PRO A 200 -21.53 -3.04 25.93
N PHE A 201 -21.33 -2.31 24.84
CA PHE A 201 -21.29 -2.86 23.48
C PHE A 201 -19.90 -3.47 23.25
N THR A 202 -19.73 -4.71 23.73
CA THR A 202 -18.43 -5.39 23.96
C THR A 202 -17.56 -5.65 22.72
N ASP A 203 -18.09 -5.45 21.51
CA ASP A 203 -17.41 -5.74 20.23
C ASP A 203 -17.15 -4.49 19.36
N GLY A 204 -17.38 -3.28 19.90
CA GLY A 204 -17.13 -2.03 19.21
C GLY A 204 -15.63 -1.75 19.01
N TYR A 205 -15.26 -1.30 17.81
CA TYR A 205 -13.90 -0.85 17.48
C TYR A 205 -13.88 0.66 17.25
N ALA A 206 -12.97 1.35 17.94
CA ALA A 206 -12.70 2.77 17.75
C ALA A 206 -11.57 2.98 16.73
N CYS A 207 -11.68 4.03 15.90
CA CYS A 207 -10.61 4.37 14.95
C CYS A 207 -9.46 5.07 15.69
N ALA A 208 -8.24 4.58 15.49
CA ALA A 208 -7.02 5.10 16.08
C ALA A 208 -6.31 6.03 15.08
N PRO A 209 -6.23 7.36 15.31
CA PRO A 209 -5.60 8.32 14.39
C PRO A 209 -4.06 8.30 14.48
N VAL A 210 -3.48 7.09 14.54
CA VAL A 210 -2.03 6.82 14.65
C VAL A 210 -1.34 6.97 13.30
N LEU A 211 -2.09 6.81 12.20
CA LEU A 211 -1.58 6.88 10.84
C LEU A 211 -1.82 8.26 10.23
N ASP A 212 -0.80 8.77 9.55
CA ASP A 212 -0.89 10.00 8.77
C ASP A 212 -1.78 9.82 7.53
N SER A 213 -2.14 10.93 6.88
CA SER A 213 -2.86 10.89 5.59
C SER A 213 -2.01 10.33 4.44
N GLY A 214 -0.69 10.22 4.64
CA GLY A 214 0.26 9.56 3.74
C GLY A 214 0.21 8.03 3.77
N ALA A 215 -0.35 7.42 4.81
CA ALA A 215 -0.45 5.98 4.98
C ALA A 215 -1.47 5.35 4.00
N ARG A 216 -1.02 5.07 2.77
CA ARG A 216 -1.84 4.44 1.73
C ARG A 216 -1.03 3.60 0.74
N LEU A 217 -1.74 2.78 -0.02
CA LEU A 217 -1.25 2.13 -1.24
C LEU A 217 -0.83 3.18 -2.29
N PRO A 218 0.02 2.82 -3.28
CA PRO A 218 0.32 3.70 -4.41
C PRO A 218 -0.96 4.08 -5.17
N VAL A 219 -1.16 5.36 -5.45
CA VAL A 219 -2.35 5.89 -6.14
C VAL A 219 -2.03 6.44 -7.53
N ASP A 220 -3.05 6.50 -8.39
CA ASP A 220 -3.02 7.17 -9.69
C ASP A 220 -3.21 8.70 -9.56
N ALA A 221 -3.23 9.41 -10.69
CA ALA A 221 -3.44 10.87 -10.71
C ALA A 221 -4.84 11.30 -10.23
N ASN A 222 -5.79 10.38 -10.11
CA ASN A 222 -7.15 10.60 -9.63
C ASN A 222 -7.32 10.16 -8.16
N GLY A 223 -6.23 9.82 -7.47
CA GLY A 223 -6.27 9.33 -6.08
C GLY A 223 -6.75 7.88 -5.92
N ARG A 224 -6.96 7.13 -7.01
CA ARG A 224 -7.40 5.73 -6.97
C ARG A 224 -6.23 4.79 -6.74
N PRO A 225 -6.36 3.73 -5.92
CA PRO A 225 -5.26 2.80 -5.68
C PRO A 225 -4.89 2.03 -6.95
N LEU A 226 -3.59 1.98 -7.25
CA LEU A 226 -3.00 1.22 -8.36
C LEU A 226 -2.88 -0.27 -8.05
N ALA A 227 -2.89 -0.64 -6.77
CA ALA A 227 -2.90 -2.01 -6.28
C ALA A 227 -4.16 -2.26 -5.43
N VAL A 228 -4.69 -3.48 -5.46
CA VAL A 228 -5.84 -3.90 -4.65
C VAL A 228 -5.41 -5.05 -3.75
N VAL A 229 -5.91 -5.07 -2.51
CA VAL A 229 -5.58 -6.06 -1.48
C VAL A 229 -6.85 -6.82 -1.12
N HIS A 230 -6.82 -8.15 -1.16
CA HIS A 230 -7.94 -8.99 -0.77
C HIS A 230 -7.48 -10.08 0.22
N PRO A 231 -8.36 -10.49 1.15
CA PRO A 231 -8.05 -11.54 2.13
C PRO A 231 -7.88 -12.90 1.45
N ILE A 232 -7.06 -13.76 2.06
CA ILE A 232 -6.73 -15.08 1.53
C ILE A 232 -7.77 -16.17 1.90
N ASP A 233 -8.57 -15.92 2.93
CA ASP A 233 -9.45 -16.88 3.60
C ASP A 233 -10.93 -16.71 3.26
N PHE A 234 -11.28 -15.95 2.22
CA PHE A 234 -12.69 -15.64 1.87
C PHE A 234 -13.63 -16.84 1.69
N GLY A 235 -13.14 -17.99 1.22
CA GLY A 235 -13.96 -19.19 0.99
C GLY A 235 -14.06 -20.16 2.18
N ASP A 236 -13.62 -19.76 3.37
CA ASP A 236 -13.64 -20.60 4.57
C ASP A 236 -14.86 -20.25 5.44
N ASP A 237 -15.95 -21.01 5.28
CA ASP A 237 -17.20 -20.82 6.03
C ASP A 237 -17.01 -20.91 7.56
N GLU A 238 -15.95 -21.57 8.06
CA GLU A 238 -15.66 -21.64 9.50
C GLU A 238 -15.11 -20.32 10.06
N THR A 239 -14.38 -19.54 9.25
CA THR A 239 -13.75 -18.28 9.67
C THR A 239 -14.43 -17.04 9.10
N ARG A 240 -15.08 -17.14 7.95
CA ARG A 240 -15.83 -16.08 7.24
C ARG A 240 -17.21 -16.60 6.84
N PRO A 241 -18.19 -16.59 7.76
CA PRO A 241 -19.53 -17.04 7.43
C PRO A 241 -20.13 -16.21 6.30
N TYR A 242 -20.61 -16.88 5.25
CA TYR A 242 -21.28 -16.24 4.12
C TYR A 242 -22.57 -15.56 4.60
N LEU A 243 -22.65 -14.24 4.42
CA LEU A 243 -23.83 -13.46 4.80
C LEU A 243 -24.91 -13.62 3.72
N THR A 244 -26.18 -13.49 4.08
CA THR A 244 -27.29 -13.51 3.09
C THR A 244 -27.39 -12.22 2.28
N ASP A 245 -26.67 -11.17 2.68
CA ASP A 245 -26.59 -9.88 2.00
C ASP A 245 -25.34 -9.81 1.10
N ASN A 246 -25.57 -9.68 -0.21
CA ASN A 246 -24.52 -9.60 -1.23
C ASN A 246 -23.58 -8.40 -1.02
N ASP A 247 -24.09 -7.27 -0.53
CA ASP A 247 -23.30 -6.05 -0.36
C ASP A 247 -22.44 -6.12 0.91
N GLN A 248 -22.94 -6.75 1.97
CA GLN A 248 -22.14 -7.02 3.18
C GLN A 248 -21.04 -8.04 2.91
N ASN A 249 -21.32 -9.08 2.12
CA ASN A 249 -20.29 -9.97 1.61
C ASN A 249 -19.23 -9.19 0.82
N PHE A 250 -19.65 -8.37 -0.15
CA PHE A 250 -18.71 -7.58 -0.96
C PHE A 250 -17.82 -6.66 -0.11
N ASP A 251 -18.37 -6.01 0.91
CA ASP A 251 -17.57 -5.20 1.85
C ASP A 251 -16.61 -6.09 2.67
N ASN A 252 -17.04 -7.23 3.24
CA ASN A 252 -16.15 -8.17 3.95
C ASN A 252 -14.95 -8.66 3.09
N ASN A 253 -15.06 -8.56 1.76
CA ASN A 253 -14.08 -9.06 0.79
C ASN A 253 -13.15 -7.99 0.23
N THR A 254 -13.61 -6.75 0.22
CA THR A 254 -12.86 -5.60 -0.28
C THR A 254 -12.14 -4.86 0.84
N TRP A 255 -12.67 -4.91 2.06
CA TRP A 255 -12.04 -4.39 3.26
C TRP A 255 -11.10 -5.42 3.89
N ALA A 256 -9.94 -5.62 3.27
CA ALA A 256 -8.90 -6.50 3.81
C ALA A 256 -8.41 -5.99 5.18
N ALA A 257 -8.52 -6.84 6.21
CA ALA A 257 -8.22 -6.48 7.60
C ALA A 257 -7.26 -7.47 8.27
N PHE A 258 -6.40 -6.98 9.18
CA PHE A 258 -5.41 -7.77 9.92
C PHE A 258 -5.54 -7.45 11.41
N CYS A 259 -5.97 -8.42 12.22
CA CYS A 259 -6.19 -8.21 13.65
C CYS A 259 -5.06 -8.84 14.46
N PHE A 260 -4.49 -8.05 15.37
CA PHE A 260 -3.47 -8.47 16.32
C PHE A 260 -4.04 -8.39 17.73
N ASP A 261 -3.92 -9.47 18.50
CA ASP A 261 -4.27 -9.43 19.92
C ASP A 261 -3.27 -8.57 20.73
N LYS A 262 -3.56 -8.35 22.01
CA LYS A 262 -2.71 -7.58 22.93
C LYS A 262 -1.26 -8.10 23.08
N THR A 263 -0.97 -9.33 22.62
CA THR A 263 0.39 -9.89 22.59
C THR A 263 1.10 -9.66 21.24
N GLY A 264 0.43 -9.00 20.29
CA GLY A 264 0.90 -8.79 18.92
C GLY A 264 0.80 -10.05 18.05
N LYS A 265 -0.01 -11.03 18.45
CA LYS A 265 -0.24 -12.25 17.68
C LYS A 265 -1.42 -12.05 16.73
N LEU A 266 -1.21 -12.37 15.45
CA LEU A 266 -2.25 -12.31 14.42
C LEU A 266 -3.36 -13.32 14.78
N VAL A 267 -4.59 -12.82 14.74
CA VAL A 267 -5.81 -13.56 15.06
C VAL A 267 -6.87 -13.29 13.99
N VAL A 268 -7.67 -14.31 13.73
CA VAL A 268 -8.90 -14.15 12.95
C VAL A 268 -10.00 -13.69 13.91
N ARG A 269 -10.62 -12.57 13.54
CA ARG A 269 -11.67 -11.88 14.31
C ARG A 269 -12.65 -11.25 13.35
N THR A 270 -13.91 -11.61 13.48
CA THR A 270 -15.03 -10.84 12.91
C THR A 270 -15.33 -9.68 13.83
N ARG A 271 -15.21 -8.44 13.33
CA ARG A 271 -15.50 -7.21 14.08
C ARG A 271 -16.38 -6.29 13.24
N ARG A 272 -17.21 -5.51 13.92
CA ARG A 272 -17.97 -4.44 13.28
C ARG A 272 -17.11 -3.19 13.28
N ILE A 273 -16.82 -2.67 12.09
CA ILE A 273 -16.26 -1.33 11.93
C ILE A 273 -17.28 -0.50 11.14
N ALA A 274 -17.35 0.79 11.44
CA ALA A 274 -18.36 1.68 10.86
C ALA A 274 -18.03 2.06 9.41
N THR A 275 -18.23 1.12 8.46
CA THR A 275 -18.13 1.37 7.00
C THR A 275 -19.31 2.20 6.47
N ARG A 276 -20.46 2.17 7.15
CA ARG A 276 -21.73 2.82 6.76
C ARG A 276 -22.36 3.52 7.97
N THR A 277 -22.90 4.73 7.80
CA THR A 277 -23.55 5.52 8.88
C THR A 277 -24.94 5.90 8.48
N TYR A 278 -25.82 5.89 9.48
CA TYR A 278 -27.26 5.96 9.30
C TYR A 278 -27.85 7.30 9.71
N THR A 279 -27.03 8.29 10.05
CA THR A 279 -27.47 9.64 10.38
C THR A 279 -26.49 10.68 9.84
N LEU A 280 -27.02 11.70 9.18
CA LEU A 280 -26.31 12.94 8.83
C LEU A 280 -26.03 13.78 10.09
N ARG A 281 -25.20 14.82 9.93
CA ARG A 281 -24.81 15.78 10.99
C ARG A 281 -26.00 16.52 11.62
N ASP A 282 -27.14 16.58 10.95
CA ASP A 282 -28.40 17.17 11.41
C ASP A 282 -29.34 16.16 12.11
N GLY A 283 -28.91 14.91 12.28
CA GLY A 283 -29.69 13.82 12.86
C GLY A 283 -30.67 13.15 11.90
N THR A 284 -30.75 13.58 10.63
CA THR A 284 -31.62 12.93 9.63
C THR A 284 -31.04 11.58 9.19
N THR A 285 -31.90 10.58 8.98
CA THR A 285 -31.45 9.23 8.65
C THR A 285 -30.83 9.17 7.25
N ARG A 286 -29.57 8.74 7.13
CA ARG A 286 -28.96 8.41 5.83
C ARG A 286 -29.62 7.18 5.21
N ASN A 287 -29.62 7.09 3.88
CA ASN A 287 -30.08 5.88 3.22
C ASN A 287 -29.11 4.72 3.53
N ALA A 288 -29.62 3.49 3.60
CA ALA A 288 -28.80 2.31 3.88
C ALA A 288 -27.72 2.00 2.82
N ALA A 289 -27.83 2.65 1.66
CA ALA A 289 -26.84 2.61 0.58
C ALA A 289 -25.70 3.64 0.74
N ASP A 290 -25.81 4.61 1.65
CA ASP A 290 -24.86 5.71 1.81
C ASP A 290 -23.66 5.31 2.69
N ARG A 291 -22.44 5.71 2.30
CA ARG A 291 -21.17 5.32 2.95
C ARG A 291 -20.82 6.21 4.14
N ASN A 292 -20.14 5.67 5.17
CA ASN A 292 -19.66 6.44 6.33
C ASN A 292 -18.37 7.22 6.06
N ARG A 293 -18.29 7.92 4.92
CA ARG A 293 -17.05 8.54 4.50
C ARG A 293 -17.27 9.94 3.98
N LEU A 294 -16.28 10.80 4.22
CA LEU A 294 -16.16 12.08 3.56
C LEU A 294 -15.90 11.88 2.06
N ILE A 295 -15.96 12.94 1.27
CA ILE A 295 -15.77 12.90 -0.20
C ILE A 295 -14.39 12.33 -0.60
N ASP A 296 -13.39 12.41 0.28
CA ASP A 296 -12.04 11.84 0.10
C ASP A 296 -11.93 10.36 0.53
N GLU A 297 -13.07 9.72 0.82
CA GLU A 297 -13.18 8.35 1.36
C GLU A 297 -12.46 8.17 2.72
N SER A 298 -12.26 9.24 3.51
CA SER A 298 -11.82 9.13 4.92
C SER A 298 -13.01 8.95 5.89
N PRO A 299 -12.80 8.37 7.09
CA PRO A 299 -13.87 8.27 8.09
C PRO A 299 -14.37 9.67 8.50
N ASP A 300 -15.69 9.87 8.52
CA ASP A 300 -16.26 11.15 8.98
C ASP A 300 -16.26 11.19 10.51
N PHE A 301 -15.21 11.79 11.08
CA PHE A 301 -15.09 11.92 12.53
C PHE A 301 -16.08 12.92 13.14
N THR A 302 -16.71 13.80 12.36
CA THR A 302 -17.64 14.81 12.88
C THR A 302 -18.95 14.21 13.40
N VAL A 303 -19.25 12.96 13.01
CA VAL A 303 -20.34 12.16 13.56
C VAL A 303 -20.12 11.85 15.05
N PHE A 304 -18.86 11.84 15.53
CA PHE A 304 -18.53 11.62 16.94
C PHE A 304 -18.61 12.90 17.80
N ASP A 305 -18.82 14.08 17.20
CA ASP A 305 -18.87 15.37 17.93
C ASP A 305 -20.30 15.80 18.34
N VAL A 306 -21.34 15.03 17.98
CA VAL A 306 -22.75 15.39 18.24
C VAL A 306 -23.31 14.65 19.48
N PRO A 307 -23.66 15.36 20.58
CA PRO A 307 -24.32 14.74 21.73
C PRO A 307 -25.80 14.38 21.45
N PRO A 308 -26.35 13.33 22.07
CA PRO A 308 -25.68 12.35 22.93
C PRO A 308 -24.98 11.30 22.06
N PHE A 309 -23.66 11.17 22.22
CA PHE A 309 -22.76 10.44 21.33
C PHE A 309 -23.28 9.04 20.92
N VAL A 310 -23.95 8.99 19.77
CA VAL A 310 -24.40 7.73 19.18
C VAL A 310 -23.21 7.14 18.43
N MET A 311 -22.39 6.34 19.13
CA MET A 311 -21.67 5.24 18.46
C MET A 311 -22.67 4.58 17.52
N VAL A 312 -22.26 4.31 16.27
CA VAL A 312 -23.14 3.70 15.25
C VAL A 312 -23.85 2.51 15.88
N ARG A 313 -25.16 2.70 16.16
CA ARG A 313 -25.93 1.69 16.87
C ARG A 313 -26.23 0.59 15.88
N GLY A 314 -25.50 -0.51 16.01
CA GLY A 314 -25.82 -1.77 15.36
C GLY A 314 -27.24 -2.19 15.71
N GLY A 315 -28.19 -1.80 14.85
CA GLY A 315 -29.54 -2.33 14.81
C GLY A 315 -29.55 -3.75 14.21
N ALA A 316 -30.53 -4.05 13.35
CA ALA A 316 -30.75 -5.41 12.83
C ALA A 316 -30.49 -5.57 11.31
N SER A 317 -29.32 -5.28 10.73
CA SER A 317 -28.07 -4.72 11.27
C SER A 317 -27.25 -4.14 10.10
N PRO A 318 -26.86 -2.84 10.11
CA PRO A 318 -26.21 -2.26 8.94
C PRO A 318 -24.68 -2.13 8.97
N ASP A 319 -24.04 -2.28 10.14
CA ASP A 319 -22.57 -2.35 10.20
C ASP A 319 -22.11 -3.62 9.50
N THR A 320 -21.18 -3.51 8.55
CA THR A 320 -20.59 -4.70 7.94
C THR A 320 -19.67 -5.40 8.94
N PRO A 321 -19.91 -6.68 9.28
CA PRO A 321 -18.95 -7.48 10.00
C PRO A 321 -17.77 -7.78 9.06
N ILE A 322 -16.60 -7.22 9.37
CA ILE A 322 -15.37 -7.47 8.63
C ILE A 322 -14.53 -8.47 9.42
N THR A 323 -14.18 -9.56 8.77
CA THR A 323 -13.29 -10.58 9.33
C THR A 323 -11.84 -10.24 8.98
N SER A 324 -10.95 -10.28 9.96
CA SER A 324 -9.50 -10.23 9.69
C SER A 324 -8.99 -11.50 9.00
N THR A 325 -7.84 -11.40 8.35
CA THR A 325 -7.24 -12.48 7.57
C THR A 325 -5.85 -12.87 8.04
N LEU A 326 -5.45 -14.12 7.78
CA LEU A 326 -4.09 -14.63 8.03
C LEU A 326 -3.07 -14.26 6.92
N GLY A 327 -3.54 -13.76 5.79
CA GLY A 327 -2.71 -13.41 4.65
C GLY A 327 -3.52 -12.68 3.58
N PHE A 328 -2.87 -12.17 2.56
CA PHE A 328 -3.54 -11.42 1.51
C PHE A 328 -2.98 -11.73 0.13
N VAL A 329 -3.83 -11.58 -0.87
CA VAL A 329 -3.39 -11.45 -2.25
C VAL A 329 -3.38 -9.97 -2.59
N ILE A 330 -2.31 -9.52 -3.26
CA ILE A 330 -2.18 -8.15 -3.76
C ILE A 330 -2.01 -8.17 -5.27
N SER A 331 -2.75 -7.33 -5.98
CA SER A 331 -2.76 -7.32 -7.45
C SER A 331 -2.76 -5.91 -8.03
N GLU A 332 -2.24 -5.73 -9.24
CA GLU A 332 -2.34 -4.47 -9.97
C GLU A 332 -3.79 -4.23 -10.45
N GLY A 333 -4.48 -3.26 -9.86
CA GLY A 333 -5.91 -3.00 -10.09
C GLY A 333 -6.33 -2.74 -11.55
N PRO A 334 -5.52 -2.07 -12.40
CA PRO A 334 -5.80 -1.94 -13.82
C PRO A 334 -5.76 -3.29 -14.57
N LYS A 335 -4.70 -4.10 -14.37
CA LYS A 335 -4.54 -5.40 -15.03
C LYS A 335 -5.57 -6.41 -14.56
N MET A 336 -5.84 -6.44 -13.25
CA MET A 336 -6.91 -7.22 -12.63
C MET A 336 -8.26 -6.99 -13.33
N ARG A 337 -8.64 -5.73 -13.56
CA ARG A 337 -9.90 -5.37 -14.26
C ARG A 337 -9.86 -5.68 -15.76
N GLN A 338 -8.70 -5.68 -16.41
CA GLN A 338 -8.57 -6.15 -17.80
C GLN A 338 -8.81 -7.66 -17.90
N VAL A 339 -8.39 -8.44 -16.89
CA VAL A 339 -8.41 -9.91 -16.93
C VAL A 339 -9.70 -10.51 -16.38
N LEU A 340 -10.33 -9.86 -15.38
CA LEU A 340 -11.61 -10.27 -14.77
C LEU A 340 -12.82 -9.45 -15.23
N GLY A 341 -12.61 -8.39 -16.01
CA GLY A 341 -13.67 -7.46 -16.40
C GLY A 341 -13.90 -6.31 -15.40
N PRO A 342 -14.84 -5.40 -15.70
CA PRO A 342 -15.02 -4.13 -14.98
C PRO A 342 -15.66 -4.28 -13.59
N ARG A 343 -16.34 -5.41 -13.33
CA ARG A 343 -17.02 -5.73 -12.07
C ARG A 343 -16.74 -7.20 -11.70
N PRO A 344 -15.53 -7.53 -11.24
CA PRO A 344 -15.22 -8.88 -10.80
C PRO A 344 -16.09 -9.26 -9.61
N THR A 345 -16.70 -10.46 -9.64
CA THR A 345 -17.45 -10.94 -8.47
C THR A 345 -16.49 -11.40 -7.37
N SER A 346 -16.97 -11.44 -6.13
CA SER A 346 -16.24 -12.03 -4.99
C SER A 346 -15.71 -13.44 -5.29
N LEU A 347 -16.51 -14.24 -6.02
CA LEU A 347 -16.17 -15.61 -6.42
C LEU A 347 -15.05 -15.63 -7.47
N ASP A 348 -15.11 -14.74 -8.47
CA ASP A 348 -14.08 -14.62 -9.52
C ASP A 348 -12.71 -14.23 -8.96
N ILE A 349 -12.72 -13.34 -7.97
CA ILE A 349 -11.53 -12.90 -7.25
C ILE A 349 -10.93 -14.11 -6.53
N VAL A 350 -11.68 -14.77 -5.66
CA VAL A 350 -11.05 -15.65 -4.67
C VAL A 350 -10.74 -17.04 -5.20
N ASN A 351 -11.68 -17.69 -5.88
CA ASN A 351 -11.47 -19.07 -6.36
C ASN A 351 -10.34 -19.15 -7.39
N ASN A 352 -10.12 -18.09 -8.15
CA ASN A 352 -9.05 -18.04 -9.12
C ASN A 352 -7.73 -17.59 -8.50
N TRP A 353 -7.70 -16.61 -7.58
CA TRP A 353 -6.44 -15.95 -7.20
C TRP A 353 -5.40 -16.89 -6.59
N LEU A 354 -5.73 -17.67 -5.57
CA LEU A 354 -4.77 -18.55 -4.88
C LEU A 354 -4.12 -19.64 -5.76
N ILE A 355 -4.79 -19.99 -6.86
CA ILE A 355 -4.31 -20.97 -7.82
C ILE A 355 -3.54 -20.26 -8.95
N GLN A 356 -4.05 -19.13 -9.43
CA GLN A 356 -3.55 -18.43 -10.62
C GLN A 356 -2.44 -17.38 -10.31
N THR A 357 -2.21 -17.00 -9.05
CA THR A 357 -1.03 -16.18 -8.64
C THR A 357 0.26 -17.00 -8.59
N ARG A 358 0.17 -18.33 -8.55
CA ARG A 358 1.33 -19.23 -8.52
C ARG A 358 2.15 -19.08 -9.81
N PRO A 359 3.49 -19.25 -9.78
CA PRO A 359 4.32 -19.14 -10.98
C PRO A 359 3.82 -20.02 -12.14
N GLY A 360 3.48 -19.39 -13.27
CA GLY A 360 2.87 -20.04 -14.44
C GLY A 360 1.34 -20.05 -14.47
N GLY A 361 0.67 -19.56 -13.43
CA GLY A 361 -0.77 -19.26 -13.41
C GLY A 361 -1.10 -17.93 -14.10
N ARG A 362 -2.39 -17.75 -14.43
CA ARG A 362 -2.90 -16.63 -15.25
C ARG A 362 -2.64 -15.24 -14.67
N TYR A 363 -2.37 -15.11 -13.37
CA TYR A 363 -2.19 -13.82 -12.67
C TYR A 363 -0.78 -13.62 -12.12
N ALA A 364 0.14 -14.56 -12.32
CA ALA A 364 1.51 -14.50 -11.79
C ALA A 364 2.31 -13.24 -12.22
N ASP A 365 1.93 -12.63 -13.34
CA ASP A 365 2.58 -11.42 -13.89
C ASP A 365 2.09 -10.11 -13.26
N PHE A 366 1.03 -10.12 -12.45
CA PHE A 366 0.42 -8.91 -11.88
C PHE A 366 -0.20 -9.07 -10.49
N ALA A 367 -0.11 -10.25 -9.88
CA ALA A 367 -0.62 -10.53 -8.56
C ALA A 367 0.34 -11.43 -7.76
N ASP A 368 0.42 -11.20 -6.46
CA ASP A 368 1.33 -11.86 -5.53
C ASP A 368 0.56 -12.27 -4.26
N THR A 369 0.99 -13.34 -3.61
CA THR A 369 0.30 -13.91 -2.44
C THR A 369 1.22 -13.88 -1.23
N VAL A 370 0.78 -13.17 -0.20
CA VAL A 370 1.52 -12.89 1.03
C VAL A 370 0.86 -13.60 2.20
N LEU A 371 1.57 -14.53 2.82
CA LEU A 371 1.15 -15.18 4.06
C LEU A 371 1.84 -14.50 5.24
N LEU A 372 1.07 -14.05 6.24
CA LEU A 372 1.63 -13.37 7.39
C LEU A 372 2.02 -14.37 8.49
N ASN A 373 3.20 -14.18 9.07
CA ASN A 373 3.65 -14.93 10.23
C ASN A 373 2.81 -14.52 11.42
N ARG A 374 2.12 -15.51 12.01
CA ARG A 374 1.19 -15.28 13.12
C ARG A 374 1.80 -14.56 14.33
N TYR A 375 3.11 -14.69 14.57
CA TYR A 375 3.76 -14.13 15.74
C TYR A 375 4.47 -12.80 15.48
N THR A 376 4.93 -12.55 14.25
CA THR A 376 5.76 -11.38 13.92
C THR A 376 5.11 -10.38 12.97
N GLY A 377 4.08 -10.79 12.22
CA GLY A 377 3.53 -10.00 11.11
C GLY A 377 4.48 -9.88 9.91
N ASP A 378 5.57 -10.65 9.86
CA ASP A 378 6.44 -10.75 8.68
C ASP A 378 5.82 -11.64 7.60
N ASP A 379 6.32 -11.49 6.38
CA ASP A 379 6.00 -12.35 5.25
C ASP A 379 6.66 -13.74 5.39
N LEU A 380 5.86 -14.80 5.27
CA LEU A 380 6.30 -16.21 5.32
C LEU A 380 6.91 -16.73 4.00
N VAL A 381 6.85 -15.98 2.90
CA VAL A 381 7.32 -16.40 1.56
C VAL A 381 8.85 -16.64 1.50
N GLY A 382 9.59 -16.39 2.59
CA GLY A 382 10.96 -16.85 2.77
C GLY A 382 11.14 -18.33 3.18
N ALA A 383 10.06 -19.07 3.47
CA ALA A 383 10.11 -20.37 4.17
C ALA A 383 9.72 -21.61 3.35
N PHE A 384 9.24 -21.45 2.11
CA PHE A 384 8.78 -22.55 1.23
C PHE A 384 9.69 -22.77 0.02
#